data_AF-A0A9L0JJ27-F1
#
_entry.id   AF-A0A9L0JJ27-F1
#
_cell.length_a   1.000
_cell.length_b   1.000
_cell.length_c   1.000
_cell.angle_alpha   90.00
_cell.angle_beta   90.00
_cell.angle_gamma   90.00
#
_symmetry.space_group_name_H-M   'P 1'
#
loop_
_entity.id
_entity.type
_entity.pdbx_description
1 polymer ?
#
loop_
_entity_poly.entity_id
_entity_poly.type
_entity_poly.pdbx_seq_one_letter_code
_entity_poly.pdbx_strand_id
1 'polypeptide(L)'
;MYTSHEDIGYDFEDDPKDKKTLKPHPNIDGGWAWMMVLSSFFVHILIMGSQMALGVLNVEWLEEFHQSRGLTAWVSSLSMGITLIVGPFIGLFINTCGCRRTAIVGGLVNSLGWVLSAYAANVHYLFITFGVTAGFGSGMAYLPAVVMVGRYFQKRRALAQGLSTTGTGFGAFLMTVLLKYLCAEYGWRNAMFIQGAVSLNLCVCGALMRPLSPGKDGNDPGGRDPQVLPAPSTESIKSNGPVGRAEEKGDPPGNEETLSDLAAQACQEKAGLRKNMCALRVLKTVSQLTLRVRKGFRDWYSGYFGAASLFTNRMFVAFIFWALFAYSSFVIPFIHLPEIVNLYNLSEQNDVFPLTSIIAIVHIFGKVILGIVADLPCISVWNVFLMANFTLVLSIFILPLMHTYAGLAVICALIGFSSGYFSLMPVVTEDLVGIEHLANAYGIIICANGISALLGPPFAGWIYDITQKYDFSFYMCGLLYMVGILFLLIQPCLRFIEQSRKKYMDGAHV
;
A
#
# COMPACT_ATOMS: atom_id res chain seq x y z
N MET A 1 30.27 -34.42 -28.01
CA MET A 1 31.16 -33.27 -27.70
C MET A 1 30.74 -32.14 -28.63
N TYR A 2 30.52 -30.93 -28.08
CA TYR A 2 29.82 -29.74 -28.63
C TYR A 2 28.32 -29.60 -28.28
N THR A 3 28.09 -29.06 -27.07
CA THR A 3 27.29 -27.87 -26.73
C THR A 3 26.10 -27.46 -27.62
N SER A 4 24.90 -27.59 -27.07
CA SER A 4 23.84 -26.56 -27.12
C SER A 4 22.97 -26.66 -25.86
N HIS A 5 23.55 -26.19 -24.75
CA HIS A 5 22.86 -25.83 -23.52
C HIS A 5 22.63 -24.33 -23.61
N GLU A 6 21.40 -23.89 -23.92
CA GLU A 6 20.88 -22.56 -23.58
C GLU A 6 19.37 -22.51 -23.86
N ASP A 7 18.62 -22.50 -22.77
CA ASP A 7 17.29 -21.90 -22.53
C ASP A 7 16.89 -22.33 -21.10
N ILE A 8 17.63 -21.92 -20.05
CA ILE A 8 17.40 -20.72 -19.23
C ILE A 8 15.92 -20.55 -18.83
N GLY A 9 15.60 -20.92 -17.58
CA GLY A 9 14.28 -20.62 -16.99
C GLY A 9 13.95 -21.14 -15.58
N TYR A 10 14.95 -21.33 -14.71
CA TYR A 10 14.83 -21.57 -13.25
C TYR A 10 14.01 -22.80 -12.78
N ASP A 11 14.69 -23.94 -12.68
CA ASP A 11 14.29 -24.99 -11.74
C ASP A 11 14.46 -24.49 -10.31
N PHE A 12 13.35 -24.38 -9.57
CA PHE A 12 13.36 -24.40 -8.11
C PHE A 12 13.66 -25.83 -7.65
N GLU A 13 14.87 -26.32 -7.90
CA GLU A 13 15.38 -27.47 -7.16
C GLU A 13 16.09 -26.93 -5.91
N ASP A 14 15.32 -26.86 -4.80
CA ASP A 14 15.90 -26.82 -3.48
C ASP A 14 16.86 -28.02 -3.34
N ASP A 15 18.16 -27.76 -3.17
CA ASP A 15 19.15 -28.80 -2.87
C ASP A 15 18.64 -29.63 -1.67
N PRO A 16 18.41 -30.95 -1.82
CA PRO A 16 17.79 -31.77 -0.79
C PRO A 16 18.61 -31.86 0.50
N LYS A 17 19.83 -31.30 0.54
CA LYS A 17 20.68 -31.26 1.74
C LYS A 17 20.49 -30.03 2.64
N ASP A 18 19.74 -29.01 2.23
CA ASP A 18 19.54 -27.79 3.03
C ASP A 18 18.16 -27.68 3.71
N LYS A 19 17.36 -28.76 3.70
CA LYS A 19 16.19 -28.90 4.59
C LYS A 19 16.61 -29.20 6.03
N LYS A 20 17.47 -28.38 6.62
CA LYS A 20 17.36 -28.14 8.07
C LYS A 20 16.03 -27.41 8.24
N THR A 21 15.10 -28.08 8.89
CA THR A 21 13.78 -27.57 9.26
C THR A 21 13.91 -26.27 10.04
N LEU A 22 14.01 -25.14 9.33
CA LEU A 22 13.87 -23.81 9.89
C LEU A 22 12.53 -23.78 10.61
N LYS A 23 12.58 -23.78 11.94
CA LYS A 23 11.38 -23.58 12.75
C LYS A 23 10.77 -22.25 12.29
N PRO A 24 9.49 -22.20 11.88
CA PRO A 24 8.86 -20.95 11.51
C PRO A 24 9.00 -19.96 12.67
N HIS A 25 9.37 -18.72 12.35
CA HIS A 25 9.56 -17.67 13.36
C HIS A 25 8.34 -17.66 14.30
N PRO A 26 8.49 -17.58 15.63
CA PRO A 26 7.38 -17.73 16.59
C PRO A 26 6.23 -16.70 16.46
N ASN A 27 6.39 -15.72 15.57
CA ASN A 27 5.41 -14.69 15.30
C ASN A 27 4.57 -14.97 14.03
N ILE A 28 4.97 -15.95 13.21
CA ILE A 28 4.21 -16.37 12.01
C ILE A 28 2.98 -17.15 12.48
N ASP A 29 1.81 -16.76 11.98
CA ASP A 29 0.49 -17.27 12.39
C ASP A 29 0.24 -17.16 13.92
N GLY A 30 1.06 -16.39 14.64
CA GLY A 30 1.01 -16.22 16.10
C GLY A 30 0.14 -15.04 16.56
N GLY A 31 0.13 -14.74 17.85
CA GLY A 31 -0.69 -13.66 18.42
C GLY A 31 -0.41 -12.27 17.82
N TRP A 32 0.85 -11.95 17.56
CA TRP A 32 1.23 -10.66 16.95
C TRP A 32 0.78 -10.53 15.49
N ALA A 33 0.59 -11.64 14.77
CA ALA A 33 0.09 -11.63 13.40
C ALA A 33 -1.32 -11.01 13.34
N TRP A 34 -2.16 -11.25 14.35
CA TRP A 34 -3.48 -10.62 14.46
C TRP A 34 -3.42 -9.11 14.74
N MET A 35 -2.39 -8.64 15.46
CA MET A 35 -2.13 -7.20 15.59
C MET A 35 -1.76 -6.56 14.25
N MET A 36 -1.08 -7.30 13.37
CA MET A 36 -0.79 -6.85 12.00
C MET A 36 -2.07 -6.74 11.16
N VAL A 37 -3.00 -7.70 11.29
CA VAL A 37 -4.32 -7.64 10.65
C VAL A 37 -5.11 -6.43 11.14
N LEU A 38 -5.12 -6.20 12.46
CA LEU A 38 -5.81 -5.04 13.07
C LEU A 38 -5.20 -3.71 12.60
N SER A 39 -3.88 -3.58 12.60
CA SER A 39 -3.20 -2.40 12.08
C SER A 39 -3.54 -2.15 10.61
N SER A 40 -3.47 -3.19 9.78
CA SER A 40 -3.82 -3.11 8.36
C SER A 40 -5.31 -2.76 8.16
N PHE A 41 -6.21 -3.28 8.99
CA PHE A 41 -7.63 -2.92 8.99
C PHE A 41 -7.85 -1.42 9.20
N PHE A 42 -7.19 -0.82 10.19
CA PHE A 42 -7.26 0.64 10.39
C PHE A 42 -6.61 1.45 9.26
N VAL A 43 -5.50 0.96 8.68
CA VAL A 43 -4.91 1.59 7.49
C VAL A 43 -5.92 1.62 6.34
N HIS A 44 -6.64 0.52 6.10
CA HIS A 44 -7.67 0.46 5.05
C HIS A 44 -8.87 1.36 5.34
N ILE A 45 -9.28 1.50 6.61
CA ILE A 45 -10.33 2.46 7.02
C ILE A 45 -9.90 3.90 6.71
N LEU A 46 -8.70 4.28 7.16
CA LEU A 46 -8.23 5.66 7.08
C LEU A 46 -7.86 6.08 5.65
N ILE A 47 -7.39 5.15 4.82
CA ILE A 47 -6.99 5.45 3.44
C ILE A 47 -8.18 5.25 2.49
N MET A 48 -8.53 4.00 2.19
CA MET A 48 -9.55 3.72 1.18
C MET A 48 -10.94 4.11 1.65
N GLY A 49 -11.25 3.91 2.94
CA GLY A 49 -12.53 4.33 3.51
C GLY A 49 -12.75 5.84 3.45
N SER A 50 -11.71 6.65 3.74
CA SER A 50 -11.78 8.10 3.58
C SER A 50 -11.90 8.55 2.12
N GLN A 51 -11.20 7.87 1.20
CA GLN A 51 -11.29 8.14 -0.24
C GLN A 51 -12.68 7.85 -0.81
N MET A 52 -13.33 6.76 -0.36
CA MET A 52 -14.72 6.43 -0.76
C MET A 52 -15.73 7.44 -0.18
N ALA A 53 -15.45 8.02 0.99
CA ALA A 53 -16.31 9.01 1.64
C ALA A 53 -16.20 10.42 1.03
N LEU A 54 -15.29 10.66 0.07
CA LEU A 54 -15.09 11.96 -0.58
C LEU A 54 -16.30 12.46 -1.36
N GLY A 55 -17.26 11.59 -1.68
CA GLY A 55 -18.53 12.01 -2.28
C GLY A 55 -19.22 13.13 -1.50
N VAL A 56 -19.10 13.13 -0.17
CA VAL A 56 -19.64 14.19 0.70
C VAL A 56 -18.94 15.54 0.44
N LEU A 57 -17.61 15.55 0.38
CA LEU A 57 -16.82 16.77 0.15
C LEU A 57 -16.94 17.28 -1.28
N ASN A 58 -17.10 16.39 -2.26
CA ASN A 58 -17.30 16.77 -3.65
C ASN A 58 -18.55 17.65 -3.85
N VAL A 59 -19.64 17.40 -3.11
CA VAL A 59 -20.85 18.23 -3.18
C VAL A 59 -20.56 19.65 -2.65
N GLU A 60 -19.92 19.76 -1.49
CA GLU A 60 -19.53 21.04 -0.89
C GLU A 60 -18.58 21.84 -1.81
N TRP A 61 -17.62 21.18 -2.45
CA TRP A 61 -16.69 21.82 -3.38
C TRP A 61 -17.36 22.34 -4.66
N LEU A 62 -18.41 21.66 -5.13
CA LEU A 62 -19.19 22.14 -6.27
C LEU A 62 -19.93 23.42 -5.95
N GLU A 63 -20.48 23.52 -4.73
CA GLU A 63 -21.17 24.71 -4.25
C GLU A 63 -20.19 25.87 -3.99
N GLU A 64 -19.02 25.61 -3.40
CA GLU A 64 -18.05 26.67 -3.08
C GLU A 64 -17.30 27.21 -4.31
N PHE A 65 -16.77 26.32 -5.17
CA PHE A 65 -15.88 26.75 -6.26
C PHE A 65 -16.63 27.07 -7.56
N HIS A 66 -17.92 26.73 -7.65
CA HIS A 66 -18.76 26.92 -8.83
C HIS A 66 -18.12 26.39 -10.14
N GLN A 67 -17.36 25.29 -10.04
CA GLN A 67 -16.71 24.63 -11.17
C GLN A 67 -17.56 23.48 -11.73
N SER A 68 -17.17 22.95 -12.89
CA SER A 68 -17.88 21.81 -13.49
C SER A 68 -17.79 20.55 -12.61
N ARG A 69 -18.85 19.73 -12.66
CA ARG A 69 -18.93 18.43 -11.96
C ARG A 69 -17.74 17.53 -12.28
N GLY A 70 -17.34 17.49 -13.56
CA GLY A 70 -16.17 16.75 -14.01
C GLY A 70 -14.87 17.22 -13.37
N LEU A 71 -14.59 18.53 -13.37
CA LEU A 71 -13.34 19.08 -12.83
C LEU A 71 -13.20 18.81 -11.33
N THR A 72 -14.29 18.90 -10.56
CA THR A 72 -14.26 18.63 -9.12
C THR A 72 -14.09 17.13 -8.83
N ALA A 73 -14.76 16.26 -9.58
CA ALA A 73 -14.63 14.81 -9.44
C ALA A 73 -13.21 14.28 -9.72
N TRP A 74 -12.42 15.00 -10.54
CA TRP A 74 -11.02 14.69 -10.77
C TRP A 74 -10.18 14.72 -9.48
N VAL A 75 -10.57 15.48 -8.46
CA VAL A 75 -9.84 15.53 -7.17
C VAL A 75 -9.81 14.14 -6.52
N SER A 76 -10.97 13.50 -6.40
CA SER A 76 -11.09 12.15 -5.84
C SER A 76 -10.41 11.09 -6.70
N SER A 77 -10.61 11.14 -8.02
CA SER A 77 -9.99 10.19 -8.96
C SER A 77 -8.47 10.29 -8.98
N LEU A 78 -7.93 11.51 -8.89
CA LEU A 78 -6.49 11.75 -8.84
C LEU A 78 -5.90 11.19 -7.54
N SER A 79 -6.52 11.42 -6.39
CA SER A 79 -6.06 10.86 -5.11
C SER A 79 -6.00 9.33 -5.14
N MET A 80 -7.08 8.69 -5.61
CA MET A 80 -7.15 7.24 -5.65
C MET A 80 -6.22 6.64 -6.72
N GLY A 81 -6.14 7.27 -7.89
CA GLY A 81 -5.22 6.89 -8.95
C GLY A 81 -3.76 6.99 -8.51
N ILE A 82 -3.34 8.13 -7.93
CA ILE A 82 -1.98 8.32 -7.43
C ILE A 82 -1.64 7.31 -6.34
N THR A 83 -2.56 7.05 -5.40
CA THR A 83 -2.38 6.03 -4.32
C THR A 83 -1.90 4.68 -4.87
N LEU A 84 -2.39 4.29 -6.05
CA LEU A 84 -2.09 3.02 -6.69
C LEU A 84 -0.90 3.12 -7.67
N ILE A 85 -0.80 4.19 -8.45
CA ILE A 85 0.28 4.43 -9.44
C ILE A 85 1.66 4.47 -8.78
N VAL A 86 1.75 4.98 -7.54
CA VAL A 86 3.04 5.09 -6.83
C VAL A 86 3.59 3.73 -6.34
N GLY A 87 2.84 2.64 -6.49
CA GLY A 87 3.20 1.28 -6.04
C GLY A 87 4.64 0.84 -6.31
N PRO A 88 5.18 0.96 -7.54
CA PRO A 88 6.55 0.53 -7.87
C PRO A 88 7.61 1.34 -7.13
N PHE A 89 7.34 2.64 -6.90
CA PHE A 89 8.21 3.52 -6.14
C PHE A 89 8.17 3.19 -4.65
N ILE A 90 7.01 2.80 -4.11
CA ILE A 90 6.92 2.43 -2.68
C ILE A 90 7.70 1.14 -2.40
N GLY A 91 7.78 0.21 -3.35
CA GLY A 91 8.67 -0.96 -3.28
C GLY A 91 10.13 -0.59 -2.97
N LEU A 92 10.66 0.48 -3.59
CA LEU A 92 11.98 1.05 -3.28
C LEU A 92 12.07 1.49 -1.81
N PHE A 93 11.07 2.22 -1.31
CA PHE A 93 11.06 2.66 0.08
C PHE A 93 11.01 1.48 1.06
N ILE A 94 10.17 0.48 0.78
CA ILE A 94 10.09 -0.74 1.61
C ILE A 94 11.44 -1.46 1.68
N ASN A 95 12.14 -1.60 0.54
CA ASN A 95 13.44 -2.28 0.50
C ASN A 95 14.56 -1.45 1.14
N THR A 96 14.49 -0.13 1.07
CA THR A 96 15.55 0.78 1.60
C THR A 96 15.42 1.04 3.10
N CYS A 97 14.22 1.32 3.60
CA CYS A 97 14.01 1.77 4.99
C CYS A 97 13.03 0.89 5.79
N GLY A 98 12.42 -0.12 5.16
CA GLY A 98 11.53 -1.09 5.78
C GLY A 98 10.07 -0.63 5.87
N CYS A 99 9.14 -1.58 5.88
CA CYS A 99 7.68 -1.33 5.93
C CYS A 99 7.25 -0.34 7.02
N ARG A 100 7.82 -0.46 8.23
CA ARG A 100 7.52 0.41 9.37
C ARG A 100 7.73 1.89 9.08
N ARG A 101 8.92 2.24 8.55
CA ARG A 101 9.29 3.64 8.30
C ARG A 101 8.52 4.20 7.12
N THR A 102 8.36 3.40 6.06
CA THR A 102 7.57 3.78 4.89
C THR A 102 6.13 4.14 5.28
N ALA A 103 5.48 3.32 6.11
CA ALA A 103 4.11 3.59 6.56
C ALA A 103 3.99 4.86 7.44
N ILE A 104 4.95 5.10 8.34
CA ILE A 104 4.96 6.31 9.19
C ILE A 104 5.14 7.57 8.34
N VAL A 105 6.10 7.57 7.40
CA VAL A 105 6.30 8.70 6.49
C VAL A 105 5.06 8.91 5.62
N GLY A 106 4.47 7.84 5.10
CA GLY A 106 3.21 7.89 4.34
C GLY A 106 2.07 8.51 5.14
N GLY A 107 1.92 8.13 6.41
CA GLY A 107 0.90 8.69 7.30
C GLY A 107 1.06 10.21 7.55
N LEU A 108 2.30 10.68 7.75
CA LEU A 108 2.59 12.11 7.88
C LEU A 108 2.28 12.89 6.59
N VAL A 109 2.71 12.35 5.44
CA VAL A 109 2.45 12.98 4.12
C VAL A 109 0.95 12.99 3.81
N ASN A 110 0.24 11.90 4.12
CA ASN A 110 -1.20 11.81 3.92
C ASN A 110 -1.95 12.85 4.77
N SER A 111 -1.63 12.91 6.06
CA SER A 111 -2.23 13.91 6.98
C SER A 111 -1.94 15.34 6.52
N LEU A 112 -0.70 15.62 6.10
CA LEU A 112 -0.34 16.92 5.57
C LEU A 112 -1.15 17.28 4.32
N GLY A 113 -1.36 16.32 3.42
CA GLY A 113 -2.23 16.52 2.25
C GLY A 113 -3.64 16.96 2.63
N TRP A 114 -4.29 16.25 3.55
CA TRP A 114 -5.62 16.60 4.08
C TRP A 114 -5.67 17.98 4.74
N VAL A 115 -4.70 18.28 5.62
CA VAL A 115 -4.63 19.56 6.34
C VAL A 115 -4.38 20.73 5.38
N LEU A 116 -3.47 20.58 4.42
CA LEU A 116 -3.22 21.63 3.43
C LEU A 116 -4.47 21.89 2.59
N SER A 117 -5.21 20.84 2.22
CA SER A 117 -6.46 20.98 1.46
C SER A 117 -7.56 21.77 2.19
N ALA A 118 -7.54 21.83 3.52
CA ALA A 118 -8.46 22.68 4.28
C ALA A 118 -8.32 24.18 3.96
N TYR A 119 -7.15 24.60 3.46
CA TYR A 119 -6.84 25.97 3.08
C TYR A 119 -6.96 26.22 1.56
N ALA A 120 -7.59 25.30 0.83
CA ALA A 120 -7.73 25.42 -0.61
C ALA A 120 -8.59 26.63 -1.02
N ALA A 121 -8.00 27.52 -1.83
CA ALA A 121 -8.70 28.65 -2.42
C ALA A 121 -9.31 28.34 -3.80
N ASN A 122 -8.92 27.22 -4.41
CA ASN A 122 -9.42 26.78 -5.71
C ASN A 122 -9.25 25.26 -5.89
N VAL A 123 -9.93 24.70 -6.89
CA VAL A 123 -9.90 23.24 -7.20
C VAL A 123 -8.50 22.76 -7.62
N HIS A 124 -7.72 23.59 -8.31
CA HIS A 124 -6.35 23.22 -8.71
C HIS A 124 -5.42 23.02 -7.50
N TYR A 125 -5.62 23.80 -6.44
CA TYR A 125 -4.93 23.62 -5.18
C TYR A 125 -5.28 22.27 -4.54
N LEU A 126 -6.54 21.82 -4.65
CA LEU A 126 -6.95 20.48 -4.22
C LEU A 126 -6.31 19.36 -5.06
N PHE A 127 -6.07 19.55 -6.36
CA PHE A 127 -5.34 18.54 -7.15
C PHE A 127 -3.94 18.29 -6.60
N ILE A 128 -3.22 19.33 -6.21
CA ILE A 128 -1.85 19.21 -5.72
C ILE A 128 -1.82 18.69 -4.27
N THR A 129 -2.64 19.28 -3.41
CA THR A 129 -2.63 18.95 -1.97
C THR A 129 -3.33 17.62 -1.70
N PHE A 130 -4.58 17.48 -2.11
CA PHE A 130 -5.32 16.25 -1.89
C PHE A 130 -4.92 15.17 -2.91
N GLY A 131 -5.06 15.47 -4.20
CA GLY A 131 -4.86 14.49 -5.26
C GLY A 131 -3.45 13.89 -5.27
N VAL A 132 -2.41 14.72 -5.33
CA VAL A 132 -1.03 14.25 -5.40
C VAL A 132 -0.45 13.96 -4.01
N THR A 133 -0.51 14.92 -3.08
CA THR A 133 0.20 14.78 -1.79
C THR A 133 -0.48 13.74 -0.90
N ALA A 134 -1.80 13.85 -0.68
CA ALA A 134 -2.51 12.84 0.13
C ALA A 134 -2.51 11.46 -0.56
N GLY A 135 -2.69 11.42 -1.89
CA GLY A 135 -2.58 10.18 -2.68
C GLY A 135 -1.23 9.48 -2.53
N PHE A 136 -0.11 10.21 -2.64
CA PHE A 136 1.23 9.64 -2.47
C PHE A 136 1.44 9.10 -1.06
N GLY A 137 1.04 9.86 -0.04
CA GLY A 137 1.10 9.44 1.36
C GLY A 137 0.24 8.20 1.65
N SER A 138 -0.96 8.16 1.09
CA SER A 138 -1.87 7.01 1.11
C SER A 138 -1.21 5.76 0.52
N GLY A 139 -0.60 5.87 -0.66
CA GLY A 139 0.11 4.74 -1.26
C GLY A 139 1.23 4.20 -0.36
N MET A 140 2.05 5.11 0.19
CA MET A 140 3.16 4.75 1.09
C MET A 140 2.72 4.03 2.37
N ALA A 141 1.49 4.23 2.84
CA ALA A 141 0.95 3.51 3.99
C ALA A 141 0.19 2.24 3.60
N TYR A 142 -0.51 2.25 2.45
CA TYR A 142 -1.29 1.12 1.93
C TYR A 142 -0.42 -0.10 1.60
N LEU A 143 0.60 0.06 0.75
CA LEU A 143 1.39 -1.08 0.27
C LEU A 143 2.12 -1.84 1.41
N PRO A 144 2.80 -1.18 2.37
CA PRO A 144 3.41 -1.88 3.49
C PRO A 144 2.41 -2.65 4.35
N ALA A 145 1.18 -2.15 4.53
CA ALA A 145 0.16 -2.82 5.32
C ALA A 145 -0.22 -4.18 4.71
N VAL A 146 -0.43 -4.21 3.40
CA VAL A 146 -0.75 -5.45 2.65
C VAL A 146 0.42 -6.43 2.68
N VAL A 147 1.65 -5.97 2.40
CA VAL A 147 2.84 -6.82 2.36
C VAL A 147 3.14 -7.42 3.74
N MET A 148 2.97 -6.65 4.81
CA MET A 148 3.26 -7.14 6.15
C MET A 148 2.26 -8.20 6.64
N VAL A 149 1.00 -8.14 6.22
CA VAL A 149 0.03 -9.22 6.50
C VAL A 149 0.48 -10.52 5.81
N GLY A 150 0.88 -10.45 4.53
CA GLY A 150 1.40 -11.63 3.81
C GLY A 150 2.66 -12.23 4.46
N ARG A 151 3.55 -11.38 5.00
CA ARG A 151 4.76 -11.88 5.69
C ARG A 151 4.49 -12.56 7.03
N TYR A 152 3.38 -12.24 7.69
CA TYR A 152 3.05 -12.75 9.03
C TYR A 152 2.14 -13.97 9.02
N PHE A 153 1.49 -14.28 7.89
CA PHE A 153 0.60 -15.43 7.76
C PHE A 153 1.09 -16.38 6.68
N GLN A 154 1.12 -17.67 7.00
CA GLN A 154 1.43 -18.73 6.01
C GLN A 154 0.25 -19.68 5.83
N LYS A 155 -0.39 -20.12 6.93
CA LYS A 155 -1.50 -21.07 6.85
C LYS A 155 -2.86 -20.45 6.49
N ARG A 156 -3.11 -19.22 6.95
CA ARG A 156 -4.41 -18.53 6.81
C ARG A 156 -4.27 -17.16 6.15
N ARG A 157 -3.41 -17.11 5.13
CA ARG A 157 -3.00 -15.85 4.50
C ARG A 157 -4.15 -15.21 3.71
N ALA A 158 -5.03 -15.99 3.06
CA ALA A 158 -6.15 -15.42 2.32
C ALA A 158 -7.21 -14.84 3.26
N LEU A 159 -7.53 -15.54 4.35
CA LEU A 159 -8.40 -15.01 5.41
C LEU A 159 -7.81 -13.75 6.06
N ALA A 160 -6.51 -13.72 6.35
CA ALA A 160 -5.86 -12.55 6.96
C ALA A 160 -5.88 -11.32 6.04
N GLN A 161 -5.63 -11.50 4.74
CA GLN A 161 -5.78 -10.44 3.74
C GLN A 161 -7.25 -10.02 3.59
N GLY A 162 -8.20 -10.97 3.59
CA GLY A 162 -9.63 -10.72 3.62
C GLY A 162 -10.04 -9.83 4.79
N LEU A 163 -9.73 -10.26 6.02
CA LEU A 163 -10.06 -9.55 7.25
C LEU A 163 -9.44 -8.16 7.31
N SER A 164 -8.15 -8.02 7.00
CA SER A 164 -7.50 -6.70 7.01
C SER A 164 -8.10 -5.75 5.98
N THR A 165 -8.41 -6.24 4.78
CA THR A 165 -8.96 -5.39 3.71
C THR A 165 -10.47 -5.13 3.86
N THR A 166 -11.20 -5.81 4.74
CA THR A 166 -12.61 -5.45 5.06
C THR A 166 -12.76 -4.03 5.60
N GLY A 167 -11.68 -3.47 6.16
CA GLY A 167 -11.61 -2.09 6.63
C GLY A 167 -11.98 -1.07 5.56
N THR A 168 -11.83 -1.38 4.27
CA THR A 168 -12.25 -0.47 3.20
C THR A 168 -13.77 -0.25 3.18
N GLY A 169 -14.56 -1.32 3.35
CA GLY A 169 -16.02 -1.26 3.32
C GLY A 169 -16.56 -0.64 4.61
N PHE A 170 -16.09 -1.13 5.77
CA PHE A 170 -16.47 -0.56 7.07
C PHE A 170 -16.07 0.92 7.18
N GLY A 171 -14.86 1.25 6.71
CA GLY A 171 -14.34 2.61 6.70
C GLY A 171 -15.12 3.55 5.81
N ALA A 172 -15.63 3.09 4.66
CA ALA A 172 -16.47 3.92 3.80
C ALA A 172 -17.73 4.40 4.54
N PHE A 173 -18.44 3.52 5.24
CA PHE A 173 -19.61 3.90 6.05
C PHE A 173 -19.23 4.83 7.21
N LEU A 174 -18.23 4.42 8.02
CA LEU A 174 -17.82 5.18 9.21
C LEU A 174 -17.32 6.59 8.84
N MET A 175 -16.46 6.69 7.82
CA MET A 175 -15.89 7.96 7.38
C MET A 175 -16.92 8.84 6.67
N THR A 176 -17.89 8.26 5.95
CA THR A 176 -18.99 9.04 5.35
C THR A 176 -19.86 9.68 6.43
N VAL A 177 -20.25 8.93 7.46
CA VAL A 177 -21.04 9.48 8.59
C VAL A 177 -20.24 10.56 9.32
N LEU A 178 -18.96 10.30 9.60
CA LEU A 178 -18.08 11.26 10.26
C LEU A 178 -17.93 12.54 9.44
N LEU A 179 -17.58 12.45 8.15
CA LEU A 179 -17.42 13.62 7.29
C LEU A 179 -18.72 14.40 7.13
N LYS A 180 -19.86 13.72 6.96
CA LYS A 180 -21.17 14.39 6.87
C LYS A 180 -21.48 15.20 8.13
N TYR A 181 -21.26 14.61 9.31
CA TYR A 181 -21.44 15.30 10.59
C TYR A 181 -20.49 16.49 10.73
N LEU A 182 -19.20 16.30 10.41
CA LEU A 182 -18.19 17.36 10.51
C LEU A 182 -18.46 18.51 9.54
N CYS A 183 -18.91 18.22 8.31
CA CYS A 183 -19.29 19.24 7.34
C CYS A 183 -20.50 20.04 7.82
N ALA A 184 -21.52 19.38 8.38
CA ALA A 184 -22.73 20.05 8.86
C ALA A 184 -22.47 21.00 10.04
N GLU A 185 -21.63 20.60 11.00
CA GLU A 185 -21.36 21.39 12.22
C GLU A 185 -20.23 22.41 12.05
N TYR A 186 -19.17 22.05 11.33
CA TYR A 186 -17.93 22.85 11.28
C TYR A 186 -17.58 23.36 9.88
N GLY A 187 -18.31 22.94 8.83
CA GLY A 187 -17.98 23.22 7.43
C GLY A 187 -16.87 22.34 6.87
N TRP A 188 -16.79 22.25 5.54
CA TRP A 188 -15.89 21.33 4.84
C TRP A 188 -14.40 21.59 5.13
N ARG A 189 -13.98 22.85 5.31
CA ARG A 189 -12.58 23.21 5.60
C ARG A 189 -12.12 22.60 6.93
N ASN A 190 -12.90 22.81 7.98
CA ASN A 190 -12.59 22.26 9.30
C ASN A 190 -12.75 20.72 9.32
N ALA A 191 -13.71 20.18 8.56
CA ALA A 191 -13.84 18.73 8.40
C ALA A 191 -12.58 18.11 7.79
N MET A 192 -12.00 18.71 6.74
CA MET A 192 -10.75 18.24 6.14
C MET A 192 -9.57 18.33 7.11
N PHE A 193 -9.49 19.41 7.90
CA PHE A 193 -8.46 19.56 8.92
C PHE A 193 -8.55 18.45 9.99
N ILE A 194 -9.73 18.22 10.53
CA ILE A 194 -9.99 17.17 11.53
C ILE A 194 -9.70 15.79 10.93
N GLN A 195 -10.11 15.53 9.68
CA GLN A 195 -9.82 14.29 8.98
C GLN A 195 -8.31 14.09 8.77
N GLY A 196 -7.56 15.16 8.52
CA GLY A 196 -6.09 15.15 8.49
C GLY A 196 -5.50 14.75 9.84
N ALA A 197 -6.03 15.27 10.95
CA ALA A 197 -5.61 14.88 12.30
C ALA A 197 -5.95 13.40 12.60
N VAL A 198 -7.14 12.93 12.23
CA VAL A 198 -7.53 11.52 12.34
C VAL A 198 -6.58 10.63 11.51
N SER A 199 -6.18 11.09 10.33
CA SER A 199 -5.25 10.39 9.44
C SER A 199 -3.83 10.24 10.01
N LEU A 200 -3.41 11.03 11.00
CA LEU A 200 -2.13 10.82 11.70
C LEU A 200 -2.07 9.48 12.43
N ASN A 201 -3.20 8.85 12.74
CA ASN A 201 -3.25 7.50 13.30
C ASN A 201 -2.59 6.46 12.38
N LEU A 202 -2.41 6.75 11.08
CA LEU A 202 -1.59 5.93 10.19
C LEU A 202 -0.15 5.76 10.70
N CYS A 203 0.39 6.75 11.42
CA CYS A 203 1.72 6.64 12.04
C CYS A 203 1.72 5.60 13.17
N VAL A 204 0.65 5.52 13.95
CA VAL A 204 0.47 4.52 15.01
C VAL A 204 0.36 3.13 14.38
N CYS A 205 -0.44 2.98 13.32
CA CYS A 205 -0.54 1.74 12.56
C CYS A 205 0.83 1.31 11.99
N GLY A 206 1.58 2.26 11.42
CA GLY A 206 2.93 2.03 10.94
C GLY A 206 3.89 1.58 12.07
N ALA A 207 3.79 2.17 13.26
CA ALA A 207 4.61 1.81 14.41
C ALA A 207 4.38 0.36 14.89
N LEU A 208 3.17 -0.18 14.72
CA LEU A 208 2.82 -1.57 15.02
C LEU A 208 3.47 -2.58 14.06
N MET A 209 3.90 -2.15 12.87
CA MET A 209 4.52 -3.01 11.86
C MET A 209 5.93 -3.44 12.27
N ARG A 210 6.04 -4.48 13.10
CA ARG A 210 7.34 -5.00 13.56
C ARG A 210 8.00 -5.82 12.45
N PRO A 211 9.25 -5.54 12.05
CA PRO A 211 9.96 -6.39 11.10
C PRO A 211 10.23 -7.76 11.73
N LEU A 212 9.97 -8.83 10.97
CA LEU A 212 10.47 -10.17 11.30
C LEU A 212 11.98 -10.13 11.10
N SER A 213 12.75 -10.41 12.15
CA SER A 213 14.21 -10.54 12.01
C SER A 213 14.49 -11.90 11.36
N PRO A 214 15.42 -12.00 10.39
CA PRO A 214 15.95 -13.30 10.00
C PRO A 214 16.56 -13.93 11.26
N GLY A 215 16.11 -15.13 11.61
CA GLY A 215 16.50 -15.79 12.85
C GLY A 215 18.03 -15.85 12.96
N LYS A 216 18.58 -15.31 14.05
CA LYS A 216 19.87 -15.77 14.54
C LYS A 216 19.62 -17.14 15.15
N ASP A 217 20.29 -18.16 14.63
CA ASP A 217 20.26 -19.50 15.17
C ASP A 217 20.54 -19.47 16.68
N GLY A 218 19.65 -20.11 17.43
CA GLY A 218 19.89 -20.49 18.81
C GLY A 218 20.80 -21.71 18.82
N ASN A 219 22.11 -21.48 18.75
CA ASN A 219 23.12 -22.40 19.26
C ASN A 219 24.46 -21.65 19.34
N ASP A 220 24.65 -20.93 20.44
CA ASP A 220 25.99 -20.64 20.94
C ASP A 220 25.96 -20.63 22.48
N PRO A 221 26.18 -21.78 23.15
CA PRO A 221 26.42 -21.81 24.57
C PRO A 221 27.87 -21.35 24.81
N GLY A 222 28.09 -20.04 24.77
CA GLY A 222 29.39 -19.44 25.10
C GLY A 222 29.92 -18.44 24.09
N GLY A 223 29.30 -17.26 24.00
CA GLY A 223 29.82 -16.13 23.23
C GLY A 223 29.48 -14.83 23.92
N ARG A 224 30.46 -14.28 24.65
CA ARG A 224 30.38 -13.03 25.41
C ARG A 224 29.74 -11.91 24.59
N ASP A 225 29.00 -11.04 25.27
CA ASP A 225 28.70 -9.68 24.81
C ASP A 225 29.94 -9.10 24.10
N PRO A 226 29.79 -8.35 22.99
CA PRO A 226 30.83 -7.41 22.62
C PRO A 226 30.90 -6.39 23.76
N GLN A 227 31.76 -6.69 24.74
CA GLN A 227 32.39 -5.68 25.56
C GLN A 227 32.86 -4.61 24.61
N VAL A 228 32.29 -3.42 24.77
CA VAL A 228 32.84 -2.18 24.27
C VAL A 228 34.28 -2.16 24.75
N LEU A 229 35.22 -2.50 23.85
CA LEU A 229 36.63 -2.28 24.09
C LEU A 229 36.81 -0.76 24.34
N PRO A 230 37.41 -0.36 25.47
CA PRO A 230 37.76 1.03 25.70
C PRO A 230 38.73 1.49 24.62
N ALA A 231 38.64 2.77 24.24
CA ALA A 231 39.61 3.43 23.39
C ALA A 231 41.05 3.16 23.86
N PRO A 232 42.06 3.11 22.97
CA PRO A 232 43.44 3.00 23.39
C PRO A 232 43.82 4.24 24.19
N SER A 233 43.98 4.06 25.50
CA SER A 233 44.62 5.02 26.38
C SER A 233 46.10 5.09 26.03
N THR A 234 46.55 6.31 25.81
CA THR A 234 47.93 6.78 25.72
C THR A 234 48.85 6.05 26.71
N GLU A 235 49.97 5.51 26.21
CA GLU A 235 51.02 4.96 27.06
C GLU A 235 51.57 6.03 28.02
N SER A 236 51.82 5.57 29.23
CA SER A 236 52.32 6.28 30.40
C SER A 236 53.81 6.60 30.31
N ILE A 237 54.21 7.78 30.79
CA ILE A 237 55.52 7.98 31.44
C ILE A 237 55.30 8.69 32.77
N LYS A 238 55.55 7.96 33.87
CA LYS A 238 55.84 8.53 35.20
C LYS A 238 57.33 8.87 35.26
N SER A 239 57.67 10.01 35.83
CA SER A 239 58.97 10.25 36.47
C SER A 239 58.75 10.97 37.80
N ASN A 240 59.33 10.45 38.88
CA ASN A 240 59.32 11.00 40.24
C ASN A 240 60.30 12.19 40.32
N GLY A 241 59.88 13.38 40.78
CA GLY A 241 60.20 13.94 42.12
C GLY A 241 61.29 15.04 42.06
N PRO A 242 61.48 15.93 43.07
CA PRO A 242 60.84 16.01 44.39
C PRO A 242 60.28 17.40 44.78
N VAL A 243 59.70 17.43 45.99
CA VAL A 243 59.08 18.52 46.76
C VAL A 243 60.00 19.73 47.03
N GLY A 244 59.43 20.95 46.99
CA GLY A 244 60.07 22.20 47.41
C GLY A 244 59.10 23.40 47.57
N ARG A 245 58.65 23.60 48.81
CA ARG A 245 58.07 24.74 49.56
C ARG A 245 58.05 26.19 48.98
N ALA A 246 57.01 26.94 49.40
CA ALA A 246 56.87 28.41 49.55
C ALA A 246 56.81 29.24 48.24
N GLU A 247 56.03 30.31 48.07
CA GLU A 247 55.53 31.35 48.98
C GLU A 247 54.38 32.15 48.32
N GLU A 248 53.49 32.74 49.12
CA GLU A 248 52.50 33.76 48.74
C GLU A 248 53.14 35.08 48.27
N LYS A 249 52.49 35.81 47.34
CA LYS A 249 52.34 37.28 47.44
C LYS A 249 51.41 37.90 46.39
N GLY A 250 50.36 38.56 46.88
CA GLY A 250 49.92 39.93 46.50
C GLY A 250 49.05 40.13 45.25
N ASP A 251 47.77 40.46 45.46
CA ASP A 251 46.92 41.22 44.51
C ASP A 251 47.44 42.67 44.30
N PRO A 252 47.10 43.38 43.20
CA PRO A 252 45.97 44.33 43.26
C PRO A 252 45.22 44.47 41.88
N PRO A 253 44.24 45.39 41.66
CA PRO A 253 42.93 45.01 41.16
C PRO A 253 42.64 45.53 39.73
N GLY A 254 41.51 45.08 39.17
CA GLY A 254 40.81 45.79 38.10
C GLY A 254 40.86 45.09 36.75
N ASN A 255 39.74 44.44 36.41
CA ASN A 255 38.99 44.70 35.18
C ASN A 255 37.75 43.79 35.15
N GLU A 256 36.65 44.23 35.75
CA GLU A 256 35.35 43.53 35.63
C GLU A 256 34.82 43.54 34.17
N GLU A 257 35.23 44.51 33.33
CA GLU A 257 34.86 44.55 31.91
C GLU A 257 35.55 43.45 31.07
N THR A 258 36.79 43.05 31.40
CA THR A 258 37.48 42.01 30.63
C THR A 258 36.90 40.62 30.90
N LEU A 259 36.33 40.38 32.09
CA LEU A 259 35.72 39.10 32.43
C LEU A 259 34.36 38.92 31.72
N SER A 260 33.57 39.98 31.54
CA SER A 260 32.32 39.91 30.77
C SER A 260 32.58 39.72 29.27
N ASP A 261 33.60 40.37 28.73
CA ASP A 261 33.97 40.25 27.31
C ASP A 261 34.61 38.89 26.99
N LEU A 262 35.45 38.36 27.89
CA LEU A 262 35.98 37.00 27.79
C LEU A 262 34.88 35.94 27.94
N ALA A 263 33.90 36.17 28.83
CA ALA A 263 32.73 35.29 28.96
C ALA A 263 31.82 35.35 27.72
N ALA A 264 31.64 36.54 27.12
CA ALA A 264 30.89 36.73 25.88
C ALA A 264 31.58 36.06 24.69
N GLN A 265 32.90 36.22 24.54
CA GLN A 265 33.70 35.54 23.52
C GLN A 265 33.69 34.02 23.71
N ALA A 266 33.86 33.51 24.93
CA ALA A 266 33.79 32.07 25.20
C ALA A 266 32.38 31.50 24.96
N CYS A 267 31.33 32.27 25.19
CA CYS A 267 29.95 31.88 24.89
C CYS A 267 29.68 31.86 23.37
N GLN A 268 30.27 32.81 22.62
CA GLN A 268 30.16 32.92 21.17
C GLN A 268 30.97 31.82 20.46
N GLU A 269 32.15 31.48 20.97
CA GLU A 269 33.00 30.38 20.50
C GLU A 269 32.39 29.01 20.79
N LYS A 270 31.82 28.81 21.99
CA LYS A 270 31.01 27.61 22.31
C LYS A 270 29.76 27.51 21.42
N ALA A 271 29.10 28.63 21.10
CA ALA A 271 27.96 28.64 20.20
C ALA A 271 28.35 28.28 18.76
N GLY A 272 29.50 28.78 18.28
CA GLY A 272 30.09 28.41 16.99
C GLY A 272 30.50 26.94 16.92
N LEU A 273 31.15 26.43 17.97
CA LEU A 273 31.53 25.01 18.09
C LEU A 273 30.30 24.09 18.17
N ARG A 274 29.23 24.51 18.86
CA ARG A 274 27.95 23.79 18.94
C ARG A 274 27.20 23.81 17.60
N LYS A 275 27.23 24.93 16.87
CA LYS A 275 26.74 25.01 15.47
C LYS A 275 27.54 24.07 14.56
N ASN A 276 28.87 24.06 14.65
CA ASN A 276 29.74 23.20 13.85
C ASN A 276 29.54 21.72 14.19
N MET A 277 29.39 21.34 15.46
CA MET A 277 29.03 19.97 15.86
C MET A 277 27.63 19.56 15.39
N CYS A 278 26.66 20.48 15.40
CA CYS A 278 25.32 20.20 14.90
C CYS A 278 25.33 20.03 13.38
N ALA A 279 26.03 20.93 12.66
CA ALA A 279 26.25 20.84 11.22
C ALA A 279 26.98 19.54 10.85
N LEU A 280 28.00 19.13 11.61
CA LEU A 280 28.71 17.87 11.40
C LEU A 280 27.81 16.65 11.68
N ARG A 281 26.94 16.71 12.69
CA ARG A 281 25.93 15.67 12.96
C ARG A 281 24.90 15.57 11.84
N VAL A 282 24.40 16.70 11.36
CA VAL A 282 23.49 16.78 10.21
C VAL A 282 24.19 16.24 8.97
N LEU A 283 25.42 16.65 8.68
CA LEU A 283 26.20 16.19 7.54
C LEU A 283 26.47 14.68 7.60
N LYS A 284 26.80 14.14 8.78
CA LYS A 284 27.00 12.70 8.99
C LYS A 284 25.68 11.93 8.84
N THR A 285 24.57 12.49 9.30
CA THR A 285 23.23 11.91 9.16
C THR A 285 22.78 11.92 7.70
N VAL A 286 22.98 13.03 6.98
CA VAL A 286 22.71 13.18 5.55
C VAL A 286 23.60 12.23 4.76
N SER A 287 24.90 12.16 5.05
CA SER A 287 25.83 11.22 4.39
C SER A 287 25.43 9.76 4.62
N GLN A 288 25.08 9.36 5.84
CA GLN A 288 24.57 8.01 6.12
C GLN A 288 23.23 7.74 5.42
N LEU A 289 22.35 8.74 5.34
CA LEU A 289 21.10 8.63 4.60
C LEU A 289 21.36 8.48 3.10
N THR A 290 22.23 9.30 2.51
CA THR A 290 22.64 9.22 1.11
C THR A 290 23.26 7.87 0.80
N LEU A 291 24.09 7.33 1.68
CA LEU A 291 24.66 5.98 1.51
C LEU A 291 23.60 4.88 1.61
N ARG A 292 22.63 4.99 2.55
CA ARG A 292 21.49 4.05 2.61
C ARG A 292 20.59 4.15 1.39
N VAL A 293 20.30 5.37 0.93
CA VAL A 293 19.52 5.62 -0.28
C VAL A 293 20.26 5.08 -1.49
N ARG A 294 21.57 5.31 -1.62
CA ARG A 294 22.37 4.78 -2.74
C ARG A 294 22.46 3.26 -2.70
N LYS A 295 22.67 2.67 -1.53
CA LYS A 295 22.67 1.21 -1.35
C LYS A 295 21.30 0.63 -1.66
N GLY A 296 20.24 1.14 -1.06
CA GLY A 296 18.89 0.66 -1.29
C GLY A 296 18.35 0.98 -2.68
N PHE A 297 18.80 2.06 -3.33
CA PHE A 297 18.55 2.32 -4.74
C PHE A 297 19.30 1.34 -5.62
N ARG A 298 20.55 0.95 -5.29
CA ARG A 298 21.26 -0.10 -6.02
C ARG A 298 20.59 -1.46 -5.81
N ASP A 299 20.16 -1.78 -4.59
CA ASP A 299 19.48 -3.04 -4.27
C ASP A 299 18.09 -3.09 -4.91
N TRP A 300 17.35 -1.97 -4.91
CA TRP A 300 16.10 -1.83 -5.66
C TRP A 300 16.34 -1.84 -7.16
N TYR A 301 17.32 -1.12 -7.70
CA TYR A 301 17.61 -1.10 -9.13
C TYR A 301 18.01 -2.49 -9.62
N SER A 302 18.89 -3.17 -8.88
CA SER A 302 19.28 -4.56 -9.14
C SER A 302 18.12 -5.53 -8.93
N GLY A 303 17.22 -5.30 -7.97
CA GLY A 303 16.05 -6.14 -7.73
C GLY A 303 14.87 -5.86 -8.66
N TYR A 304 14.75 -4.64 -9.18
CA TYR A 304 13.69 -4.16 -10.07
C TYR A 304 14.03 -4.41 -11.53
N PHE A 305 15.29 -4.20 -11.95
CA PHE A 305 15.80 -4.71 -13.23
C PHE A 305 16.18 -6.19 -13.17
N GLY A 306 16.50 -6.73 -11.98
CA GLY A 306 16.44 -8.18 -11.75
C GLY A 306 15.03 -8.71 -11.95
N ALA A 307 14.01 -7.93 -11.56
CA ALA A 307 12.61 -8.15 -11.90
C ALA A 307 12.23 -7.80 -13.36
N ALA A 308 13.15 -7.40 -14.22
CA ALA A 308 12.92 -7.57 -15.66
C ALA A 308 12.69 -9.06 -15.98
N SER A 309 13.26 -9.97 -15.18
CA SER A 309 12.89 -11.40 -15.20
C SER A 309 11.44 -11.68 -14.80
N LEU A 310 10.80 -10.85 -13.96
CA LEU A 310 9.36 -10.98 -13.68
C LEU A 310 8.54 -10.75 -14.95
N PHE A 311 8.97 -9.84 -15.82
CA PHE A 311 8.33 -9.64 -17.13
C PHE A 311 8.65 -10.75 -18.13
N THR A 312 9.67 -11.58 -17.88
CA THR A 312 9.88 -12.83 -18.62
C THR A 312 8.81 -13.87 -18.25
N ASN A 313 8.27 -13.82 -17.02
CA ASN A 313 7.17 -14.67 -16.62
C ASN A 313 5.88 -14.24 -17.32
N ARG A 314 5.48 -15.01 -18.34
CA ARG A 314 4.26 -14.79 -19.14
C ARG A 314 3.02 -14.65 -18.27
N MET A 315 2.96 -15.35 -17.13
CA MET A 315 1.84 -15.26 -16.21
C MET A 315 1.77 -13.94 -15.46
N PHE A 316 2.91 -13.39 -15.07
CA PHE A 316 2.97 -12.09 -14.42
C PHE A 316 2.56 -10.98 -15.38
N VAL A 317 3.00 -11.06 -16.65
CA VAL A 317 2.57 -10.11 -17.69
C VAL A 317 1.07 -10.19 -17.96
N ALA A 318 0.51 -11.40 -18.07
CA ALA A 318 -0.94 -11.59 -18.19
C ALA A 318 -1.70 -10.98 -16.99
N PHE A 319 -1.14 -11.10 -15.79
CA PHE A 319 -1.74 -10.55 -14.58
C PHE A 319 -1.72 -9.02 -14.55
N ILE A 320 -0.64 -8.39 -15.01
CA ILE A 320 -0.57 -6.93 -15.19
C ILE A 320 -1.60 -6.47 -16.22
N PHE A 321 -1.72 -7.19 -17.34
CA PHE A 321 -2.67 -6.84 -18.40
C PHE A 321 -4.12 -6.91 -17.90
N TRP A 322 -4.48 -7.94 -17.15
CA TRP A 322 -5.78 -8.02 -16.48
C TRP A 322 -5.99 -6.87 -15.49
N ALA A 323 -4.98 -6.51 -14.69
CA ALA A 323 -5.07 -5.44 -13.70
C ALA A 323 -5.30 -4.05 -14.33
N LEU A 324 -4.94 -3.82 -15.60
CA LEU A 324 -5.26 -2.58 -16.32
C LEU A 324 -6.77 -2.37 -16.52
N PHE A 325 -7.58 -3.43 -16.47
CA PHE A 325 -9.02 -3.36 -16.68
C PHE A 325 -9.82 -3.67 -15.42
N ALA A 326 -9.23 -4.38 -14.45
CA ALA A 326 -9.93 -4.85 -13.26
C ALA A 326 -10.53 -3.76 -12.40
N TYR A 327 -9.79 -2.66 -12.19
CA TYR A 327 -10.24 -1.61 -11.30
C TYR A 327 -11.40 -0.80 -11.89
N SER A 328 -11.32 -0.41 -13.16
CA SER A 328 -12.38 0.36 -13.83
C SER A 328 -13.72 -0.41 -13.84
N SER A 329 -13.68 -1.73 -14.02
CA SER A 329 -14.86 -2.60 -13.96
C SER A 329 -15.61 -2.54 -12.63
N PHE A 330 -14.90 -2.38 -11.51
CA PHE A 330 -15.54 -2.25 -10.20
C PHE A 330 -16.13 -0.85 -9.96
N VAL A 331 -15.50 0.19 -10.50
CA VAL A 331 -15.91 1.59 -10.25
C VAL A 331 -17.11 2.01 -11.10
N ILE A 332 -17.22 1.52 -12.34
CA ILE A 332 -18.27 1.92 -13.29
C ILE A 332 -19.71 1.74 -12.75
N PRO A 333 -20.08 0.63 -12.08
CA PRO A 333 -21.37 0.50 -11.43
C PRO A 333 -21.67 1.65 -10.45
N PHE A 334 -20.71 2.05 -9.62
CA PHE A 334 -20.91 3.17 -8.68
C PHE A 334 -21.17 4.50 -9.37
N ILE A 335 -20.61 4.71 -10.56
CA ILE A 335 -20.79 5.95 -11.33
C ILE A 335 -22.19 6.01 -11.95
N HIS A 336 -22.64 4.94 -12.60
CA HIS A 336 -23.88 4.96 -13.39
C HIS A 336 -25.13 4.52 -12.62
N LEU A 337 -24.99 3.83 -11.48
CA LEU A 337 -26.14 3.36 -10.68
C LEU A 337 -27.14 4.47 -10.31
N PRO A 338 -26.72 5.66 -9.81
CA PRO A 338 -27.66 6.73 -9.49
C PRO A 338 -28.48 7.20 -10.72
N GLU A 339 -27.86 7.26 -11.89
CA GLU A 339 -28.52 7.64 -13.14
C GLU A 339 -29.54 6.59 -13.58
N ILE A 340 -29.20 5.30 -13.46
CA ILE A 340 -30.10 4.18 -13.75
C ILE A 340 -31.33 4.22 -12.84
N VAL A 341 -31.13 4.49 -11.54
CA VAL A 341 -32.22 4.61 -10.57
C VAL A 341 -33.17 5.73 -10.97
N ASN A 342 -32.65 6.89 -11.38
CA ASN A 342 -33.47 8.01 -11.83
C ASN A 342 -34.23 7.67 -13.12
N LEU A 343 -33.56 7.06 -14.09
CA LEU A 343 -34.16 6.77 -15.40
C LEU A 343 -35.28 5.73 -15.34
N TYR A 344 -35.16 4.73 -14.45
CA TYR A 344 -36.21 3.74 -14.23
C TYR A 344 -37.24 4.16 -13.16
N ASN A 345 -37.17 5.40 -12.66
CA ASN A 345 -38.05 5.93 -11.61
C ASN A 345 -38.06 5.04 -10.34
N LEU A 346 -36.89 4.55 -9.93
CA LEU A 346 -36.69 3.68 -8.78
C LEU A 346 -36.21 4.44 -7.52
N SER A 347 -36.28 5.77 -7.53
CA SER A 347 -35.76 6.63 -6.46
C SER A 347 -36.40 6.32 -5.10
N GLU A 348 -37.72 6.14 -5.03
CA GLU A 348 -38.43 5.85 -3.77
C GLU A 348 -37.86 4.61 -3.06
N GLN A 349 -37.49 3.57 -3.81
CA GLN A 349 -36.92 2.34 -3.26
C GLN A 349 -35.45 2.50 -2.91
N ASN A 350 -34.69 3.23 -3.73
CA ASN A 350 -33.28 3.48 -3.51
C ASN A 350 -33.02 4.45 -2.34
N ASP A 351 -33.94 5.36 -2.05
CA ASP A 351 -33.86 6.27 -0.90
C ASP A 351 -34.03 5.53 0.44
N VAL A 352 -34.81 4.44 0.44
CA VAL A 352 -34.93 3.54 1.60
C VAL A 352 -33.66 2.70 1.77
N PHE A 353 -33.17 2.09 0.69
CA PHE A 353 -31.95 1.29 0.73
C PHE A 353 -31.13 1.45 -0.57
N PRO A 354 -30.03 2.23 -0.54
CA PRO A 354 -29.27 2.51 -1.75
C PRO A 354 -28.59 1.26 -2.33
N LEU A 355 -28.68 1.05 -3.65
CA LEU A 355 -28.03 -0.09 -4.32
C LEU A 355 -26.50 -0.12 -4.11
N THR A 356 -25.87 1.05 -4.05
CA THR A 356 -24.44 1.20 -3.73
C THR A 356 -24.08 0.70 -2.33
N SER A 357 -25.02 0.80 -1.37
CA SER A 357 -24.85 0.25 -0.02
C SER A 357 -24.91 -1.28 -0.02
N ILE A 358 -25.75 -1.88 -0.88
CA ILE A 358 -25.77 -3.34 -1.09
C ILE A 358 -24.41 -3.82 -1.56
N ILE A 359 -23.83 -3.19 -2.58
CA ILE A 359 -22.49 -3.53 -3.08
C ILE A 359 -21.48 -3.46 -1.94
N ALA A 360 -21.47 -2.37 -1.17
CA ALA A 360 -20.50 -2.15 -0.10
C ALA A 360 -20.61 -3.18 1.06
N ILE A 361 -21.84 -3.51 1.50
CA ILE A 361 -22.07 -4.51 2.55
C ILE A 361 -21.63 -5.89 2.06
N VAL A 362 -22.10 -6.30 0.88
CA VAL A 362 -21.81 -7.64 0.35
C VAL A 362 -20.32 -7.76 -0.03
N HIS A 363 -19.65 -6.66 -0.39
CA HIS A 363 -18.20 -6.62 -0.60
C HIS A 363 -17.39 -6.96 0.66
N ILE A 364 -17.83 -6.52 1.85
CA ILE A 364 -17.21 -6.91 3.12
C ILE A 364 -17.30 -8.42 3.32
N PHE A 365 -18.51 -8.98 3.17
CA PHE A 365 -18.72 -10.42 3.31
C PHE A 365 -17.97 -11.22 2.23
N GLY A 366 -17.95 -10.73 0.99
CA GLY A 366 -17.22 -11.33 -0.13
C GLY A 366 -15.73 -11.50 0.18
N LYS A 367 -15.07 -10.47 0.72
CA LYS A 367 -13.65 -10.54 1.13
C LYS A 367 -13.39 -11.64 2.17
N VAL A 368 -14.26 -11.76 3.17
CA VAL A 368 -14.09 -12.76 4.23
C VAL A 368 -14.39 -14.16 3.71
N ILE A 369 -15.53 -14.34 3.04
CA ILE A 369 -15.99 -15.65 2.56
C ILE A 369 -15.03 -16.19 1.50
N LEU A 370 -14.65 -15.39 0.50
CA LEU A 370 -13.67 -15.81 -0.52
C LEU A 370 -12.30 -16.08 0.10
N GLY A 371 -11.90 -15.33 1.13
CA GLY A 371 -10.69 -15.60 1.91
C GLY A 371 -10.72 -16.95 2.63
N ILE A 372 -11.84 -17.30 3.29
CA ILE A 372 -12.02 -18.60 3.95
C ILE A 372 -11.98 -19.73 2.91
N VAL A 373 -12.72 -19.58 1.80
CA VAL A 373 -12.80 -20.59 0.74
C VAL A 373 -11.44 -20.81 0.08
N ALA A 374 -10.66 -19.75 -0.11
CA ALA A 374 -9.32 -19.82 -0.69
C ALA A 374 -8.28 -20.50 0.24
N ASP A 375 -8.47 -20.46 1.56
CA ASP A 375 -7.61 -21.16 2.52
C ASP A 375 -8.01 -22.65 2.73
N LEU A 376 -9.07 -23.15 2.05
CA LEU A 376 -9.45 -24.56 2.15
C LEU A 376 -8.44 -25.46 1.41
N PRO A 377 -8.00 -26.57 2.02
CA PRO A 377 -6.94 -27.42 1.45
C PRO A 377 -7.33 -28.10 0.13
N CYS A 378 -8.63 -28.20 -0.17
CA CYS A 378 -9.15 -28.83 -1.37
C CYS A 378 -9.24 -27.88 -2.57
N ILE A 379 -9.05 -26.57 -2.37
CA ILE A 379 -9.34 -25.56 -3.38
C ILE A 379 -8.09 -24.71 -3.61
N SER A 380 -7.70 -24.57 -4.89
CA SER A 380 -6.64 -23.64 -5.28
C SER A 380 -7.14 -22.20 -5.18
N VAL A 381 -6.36 -21.32 -4.52
CA VAL A 381 -6.63 -19.87 -4.42
C VAL A 381 -6.88 -19.25 -5.80
N TRP A 382 -6.12 -19.68 -6.82
CA TRP A 382 -6.28 -19.24 -8.20
C TRP A 382 -7.66 -19.56 -8.79
N ASN A 383 -8.23 -20.73 -8.46
CA ASN A 383 -9.55 -21.10 -8.97
C ASN A 383 -10.63 -20.22 -8.34
N VAL A 384 -10.54 -19.95 -7.03
CA VAL A 384 -11.46 -19.02 -6.33
C VAL A 384 -11.36 -17.63 -6.94
N PHE A 385 -10.13 -17.16 -7.17
CA PHE A 385 -9.86 -15.88 -7.80
C PHE A 385 -10.46 -15.78 -9.21
N LEU A 386 -10.23 -16.78 -10.08
CA LEU A 386 -10.77 -16.79 -11.44
C LEU A 386 -12.30 -16.87 -11.47
N MET A 387 -12.90 -17.71 -10.62
CA MET A 387 -14.36 -17.83 -10.51
C MET A 387 -15.00 -16.51 -10.09
N ALA A 388 -14.46 -15.85 -9.05
CA ALA A 388 -14.97 -14.55 -8.59
C ALA A 388 -14.87 -13.48 -9.70
N ASN A 389 -13.76 -13.44 -10.42
CA ASN A 389 -13.58 -12.49 -11.53
C ASN A 389 -14.53 -12.76 -12.70
N PHE A 390 -14.77 -14.03 -13.04
CA PHE A 390 -15.72 -14.41 -14.08
C PHE A 390 -17.16 -14.05 -13.70
N THR A 391 -17.56 -14.32 -12.45
CA THR A 391 -18.87 -13.91 -11.92
C THR A 391 -19.02 -12.38 -11.94
N LEU A 392 -17.96 -11.63 -11.64
CA LEU A 392 -17.99 -10.17 -11.73
C LEU A 392 -18.25 -9.68 -13.16
N VAL A 393 -17.52 -10.20 -14.17
CA VAL A 393 -17.75 -9.83 -15.58
C VAL A 393 -19.17 -10.15 -16.02
N LEU A 394 -19.65 -11.35 -15.70
CA LEU A 394 -21.00 -11.76 -16.07
C LEU A 394 -22.04 -10.84 -15.43
N SER A 395 -21.84 -10.46 -14.17
CA SER A 395 -22.73 -9.52 -13.46
C SER A 395 -22.73 -8.13 -14.11
N ILE A 396 -21.59 -7.65 -14.58
CA ILE A 396 -21.47 -6.37 -15.32
C ILE A 396 -22.24 -6.40 -16.63
N PHE A 397 -22.21 -7.52 -17.38
CA PHE A 397 -22.98 -7.65 -18.61
C PHE A 397 -24.48 -7.77 -18.39
N ILE A 398 -24.91 -8.36 -17.28
CA ILE A 398 -26.33 -8.55 -16.96
C ILE A 398 -26.95 -7.28 -16.38
N LEU A 399 -26.17 -6.42 -15.70
CA LEU A 399 -26.69 -5.24 -15.01
C LEU A 399 -27.56 -4.32 -15.89
N PRO A 400 -27.16 -3.96 -17.13
CA PRO A 400 -27.99 -3.12 -18.01
C PRO A 400 -29.33 -3.75 -18.41
N LEU A 401 -29.45 -5.08 -18.36
CA LEU A 401 -30.67 -5.82 -18.73
C LEU A 401 -31.73 -5.79 -17.62
N MET A 402 -31.36 -5.36 -16.40
CA MET A 402 -32.25 -5.34 -15.25
C MET A 402 -32.96 -3.99 -15.13
N HIS A 403 -34.29 -4.01 -15.23
CA HIS A 403 -35.14 -2.81 -15.12
C HIS A 403 -35.92 -2.72 -13.81
N THR A 404 -35.86 -3.75 -12.96
CA THR A 404 -36.54 -3.77 -11.66
C THR A 404 -35.51 -3.58 -10.54
N TYR A 405 -35.91 -2.90 -9.46
CA TYR A 405 -35.05 -2.72 -8.29
C TYR A 405 -34.60 -4.06 -7.70
N ALA A 406 -35.48 -5.06 -7.62
CA ALA A 406 -35.13 -6.39 -7.14
C ALA A 406 -34.06 -7.06 -8.02
N GLY A 407 -34.18 -6.97 -9.35
CA GLY A 407 -33.17 -7.47 -10.28
C GLY A 407 -31.82 -6.75 -10.12
N LEU A 408 -31.85 -5.42 -10.06
CA LEU A 408 -30.65 -4.60 -9.85
C LEU A 408 -29.99 -4.89 -8.49
N ALA A 409 -30.76 -5.06 -7.43
CA ALA A 409 -30.26 -5.40 -6.10
C ALA A 409 -29.53 -6.75 -6.06
N VAL A 410 -30.08 -7.77 -6.72
CA VAL A 410 -29.44 -9.10 -6.84
C VAL A 410 -28.12 -9.01 -7.60
N ILE A 411 -28.09 -8.31 -8.73
CA ILE A 411 -26.86 -8.14 -9.51
C ILE A 411 -25.82 -7.29 -8.76
N CYS A 412 -26.24 -6.24 -8.06
CA CYS A 412 -25.37 -5.45 -7.18
C CYS A 412 -24.77 -6.29 -6.04
N ALA A 413 -25.56 -7.18 -5.43
CA ALA A 413 -25.04 -8.12 -4.44
C ALA A 413 -24.00 -9.08 -5.05
N LEU A 414 -24.23 -9.60 -6.26
CA LEU A 414 -23.27 -10.45 -6.95
C LEU A 414 -21.97 -9.71 -7.30
N ILE A 415 -22.07 -8.46 -7.77
CA ILE A 415 -20.90 -7.58 -8.00
C ILE A 415 -20.14 -7.37 -6.70
N GLY A 416 -20.83 -7.01 -5.61
CA GLY A 416 -20.25 -6.82 -4.29
C GLY A 416 -19.51 -8.07 -3.82
N PHE A 417 -20.17 -9.23 -3.83
CA PHE A 417 -19.58 -10.50 -3.39
C PHE A 417 -18.34 -10.84 -4.22
N SER A 418 -18.46 -10.78 -5.55
CA SER A 418 -17.41 -11.15 -6.49
C SER A 418 -16.20 -10.22 -6.37
N SER A 419 -16.41 -8.91 -6.17
CA SER A 419 -15.34 -7.92 -5.96
C SER A 419 -14.47 -8.20 -4.73
N GLY A 420 -14.92 -9.07 -3.82
CA GLY A 420 -14.12 -9.59 -2.72
C GLY A 420 -12.81 -10.25 -3.15
N TYR A 421 -12.66 -10.65 -4.42
CA TYR A 421 -11.41 -11.13 -5.01
C TYR A 421 -10.24 -10.17 -4.77
N PHE A 422 -10.49 -8.87 -4.58
CA PHE A 422 -9.44 -7.87 -4.37
C PHE A 422 -8.56 -8.20 -3.15
N SER A 423 -9.12 -8.88 -2.15
CA SER A 423 -8.39 -9.39 -0.99
C SER A 423 -7.48 -10.59 -1.29
N LEU A 424 -7.77 -11.34 -2.34
CA LEU A 424 -6.97 -12.47 -2.80
C LEU A 424 -5.82 -12.04 -3.72
N MET A 425 -5.89 -10.85 -4.31
CA MET A 425 -4.87 -10.35 -5.25
C MET A 425 -3.44 -10.40 -4.68
N PRO A 426 -3.15 -9.96 -3.43
CA PRO A 426 -1.80 -10.08 -2.86
C PRO A 426 -1.35 -11.53 -2.67
N VAL A 427 -2.28 -12.43 -2.33
CA VAL A 427 -2.00 -13.86 -2.11
C VAL A 427 -1.66 -14.55 -3.43
N VAL A 428 -2.43 -14.24 -4.47
CA VAL A 428 -2.19 -14.72 -5.84
C VAL A 428 -0.86 -14.20 -6.38
N THR A 429 -0.51 -12.93 -6.09
CA THR A 429 0.81 -12.39 -6.42
C THR A 429 1.93 -13.12 -5.67
N GLU A 430 1.74 -13.40 -4.39
CA GLU A 430 2.72 -14.13 -3.58
C GLU A 430 2.96 -15.55 -4.12
N ASP A 431 1.90 -16.25 -4.54
CA ASP A 431 2.01 -17.58 -5.18
C ASP A 431 2.75 -17.56 -6.51
N LEU A 432 2.78 -16.41 -7.19
CA LEU A 432 3.40 -16.26 -8.50
C LEU A 432 4.88 -15.89 -8.41
N VAL A 433 5.25 -15.04 -7.46
CA VAL A 433 6.60 -14.44 -7.39
C VAL A 433 7.37 -14.75 -6.10
N GLY A 434 6.71 -15.37 -5.12
CA GLY A 434 7.25 -15.59 -3.79
C GLY A 434 7.15 -14.38 -2.86
N ILE A 435 7.24 -14.62 -1.55
CA ILE A 435 7.08 -13.61 -0.50
C ILE A 435 8.17 -12.52 -0.51
N GLU A 436 9.37 -12.85 -0.99
CA GLU A 436 10.51 -11.93 -1.04
C GLU A 436 10.29 -10.81 -2.06
N HIS A 437 9.73 -11.17 -3.22
CA HIS A 437 9.46 -10.23 -4.31
C HIS A 437 8.03 -9.67 -4.30
N LEU A 438 7.18 -10.10 -3.36
CA LEU A 438 5.78 -9.66 -3.23
C LEU A 438 5.64 -8.13 -3.27
N ALA A 439 6.46 -7.38 -2.53
CA ALA A 439 6.36 -5.92 -2.47
C ALA A 439 6.57 -5.26 -3.84
N ASN A 440 7.55 -5.74 -4.62
CA ASN A 440 7.87 -5.20 -5.94
C ASN A 440 6.81 -5.61 -6.96
N ALA A 441 6.46 -6.90 -7.00
CA ALA A 441 5.50 -7.46 -7.95
C ALA A 441 4.09 -6.89 -7.74
N TYR A 442 3.62 -6.88 -6.48
CA TYR A 442 2.32 -6.32 -6.14
C TYR A 442 2.29 -4.81 -6.38
N GLY A 443 3.40 -4.10 -6.13
CA GLY A 443 3.57 -2.69 -6.48
C GLY A 443 3.35 -2.39 -7.96
N ILE A 444 3.82 -3.25 -8.86
CA ILE A 444 3.60 -3.14 -10.31
C ILE A 444 2.14 -3.42 -10.68
N ILE A 445 1.53 -4.46 -10.08
CA ILE A 445 0.13 -4.81 -10.33
C ILE A 445 -0.82 -3.68 -9.89
N ILE A 446 -0.61 -3.10 -8.70
CA ILE A 446 -1.43 -1.97 -8.26
C ILE A 446 -1.18 -0.72 -9.10
N CYS A 447 0.01 -0.53 -9.68
CA CYS A 447 0.24 0.55 -10.64
C CYS A 447 -0.71 0.46 -11.84
N ALA A 448 -0.86 -0.74 -12.40
CA ALA A 448 -1.80 -1.00 -13.49
C ALA A 448 -3.25 -0.71 -13.07
N ASN A 449 -3.67 -1.13 -11.87
CA ASN A 449 -4.97 -0.75 -11.31
C ASN A 449 -5.12 0.77 -11.14
N GLY A 450 -4.05 1.49 -10.79
CA GLY A 450 -4.07 2.95 -10.65
C GLY A 450 -4.27 3.67 -11.98
N ILE A 451 -3.65 3.19 -13.05
CA ILE A 451 -3.90 3.68 -14.41
C ILE A 451 -5.36 3.43 -14.79
N SER A 452 -5.87 2.24 -14.49
CA SER A 452 -7.28 1.87 -14.69
C SER A 452 -8.24 2.78 -13.91
N ALA A 453 -7.93 3.10 -12.66
CA ALA A 453 -8.69 4.00 -11.80
C ALA A 453 -8.73 5.44 -12.33
N LEU A 454 -7.62 5.91 -12.90
CA LEU A 454 -7.50 7.26 -13.42
C LEU A 454 -8.23 7.43 -14.76
N LEU A 455 -8.13 6.45 -15.65
CA LEU A 455 -8.67 6.51 -17.01
C LEU A 455 -10.11 5.99 -17.11
N GLY A 456 -10.53 5.08 -16.23
CA GLY A 456 -11.83 4.42 -16.27
C GLY A 456 -13.02 5.39 -16.21
N PRO A 457 -13.16 6.22 -15.17
CA PRO A 457 -14.28 7.16 -15.04
C PRO A 457 -14.37 8.19 -16.19
N PRO A 458 -13.27 8.87 -16.59
CA PRO A 458 -13.32 9.78 -17.74
C PRO A 458 -13.70 9.07 -19.05
N PHE A 459 -13.21 7.84 -19.27
CA PHE A 459 -13.53 7.07 -20.46
C PHE A 459 -15.01 6.64 -20.48
N ALA A 460 -15.55 6.20 -19.34
CA ALA A 460 -16.96 5.85 -19.20
C ALA A 460 -17.88 7.08 -19.38
N GLY A 461 -17.48 8.24 -18.86
CA GLY A 461 -18.18 9.51 -19.07
C GLY A 461 -18.16 9.94 -20.55
N TRP A 462 -17.01 9.85 -21.21
CA TRP A 462 -16.88 10.21 -22.63
C TRP A 462 -17.74 9.33 -23.55
N ILE A 463 -17.83 8.03 -23.26
CA ILE A 463 -18.75 7.11 -23.96
C ILE A 463 -20.19 7.56 -23.78
N TYR A 464 -20.57 7.93 -22.55
CA TYR A 464 -21.91 8.42 -22.26
C TYR A 464 -22.19 9.75 -23.00
N ASP A 465 -21.25 10.68 -23.03
CA ASP A 465 -21.43 11.97 -23.72
C ASP A 465 -21.71 11.80 -25.22
N ILE A 466 -21.02 10.87 -25.88
CA ILE A 466 -21.21 10.59 -27.32
C ILE A 466 -22.51 9.82 -27.56
N THR A 467 -22.78 8.79 -26.76
CA THR A 467 -23.85 7.83 -27.05
C THR A 467 -25.19 8.17 -26.40
N GLN A 468 -25.17 9.02 -25.36
CA GLN A 468 -26.28 9.31 -24.44
C GLN A 468 -26.90 8.03 -23.84
N LYS A 469 -26.13 6.93 -23.76
CA LYS A 469 -26.55 5.64 -23.22
C LYS A 469 -25.47 5.07 -22.31
N TYR A 470 -25.87 4.64 -21.11
CA TYR A 470 -24.97 4.04 -20.10
C TYR A 470 -24.64 2.57 -20.43
N ASP A 471 -25.50 1.86 -21.15
CA ASP A 471 -25.32 0.43 -21.48
C ASP A 471 -23.97 0.16 -22.16
N PHE A 472 -23.55 1.04 -23.06
CA PHE A 472 -22.28 0.90 -23.79
C PHE A 472 -21.06 0.93 -22.87
N SER A 473 -21.09 1.71 -21.80
CA SER A 473 -19.99 1.75 -20.81
C SER A 473 -19.84 0.42 -20.09
N PHE A 474 -20.95 -0.24 -19.76
CA PHE A 474 -20.95 -1.59 -19.16
C PHE A 474 -20.48 -2.66 -20.14
N TYR A 475 -20.98 -2.66 -21.37
CA TYR A 475 -20.57 -3.66 -22.37
C TYR A 475 -19.10 -3.52 -22.78
N MET A 476 -18.61 -2.30 -23.01
CA MET A 476 -17.22 -2.06 -23.37
C MET A 476 -16.27 -2.45 -22.23
N CYS A 477 -16.59 -2.05 -21.00
CA CYS A 477 -15.77 -2.42 -19.86
C CYS A 477 -15.80 -3.93 -19.59
N GLY A 478 -16.98 -4.55 -19.62
CA GLY A 478 -17.12 -6.00 -19.47
C GLY A 478 -16.32 -6.76 -20.53
N LEU A 479 -16.30 -6.29 -21.78
CA LEU A 479 -15.52 -6.91 -22.86
C LEU A 479 -14.01 -6.80 -22.61
N LEU A 480 -13.51 -5.59 -22.30
CA LEU A 480 -12.10 -5.38 -21.99
C LEU A 480 -11.65 -6.22 -20.78
N TYR A 481 -12.52 -6.29 -19.77
CA TYR A 481 -12.25 -7.08 -18.58
C TYR A 481 -12.27 -8.58 -18.86
N MET A 482 -13.19 -9.04 -19.71
CA MET A 482 -13.23 -10.43 -20.17
C MET A 482 -11.96 -10.81 -20.92
N VAL A 483 -11.47 -9.94 -21.82
CA VAL A 483 -10.19 -10.15 -22.50
C VAL A 483 -9.08 -10.32 -21.47
N GLY A 484 -9.01 -9.45 -20.45
CA GLY A 484 -8.06 -9.59 -19.35
C GLY A 484 -8.12 -10.95 -18.63
N ILE A 485 -9.32 -11.45 -18.33
CA ILE A 485 -9.51 -12.76 -17.68
C ILE A 485 -9.10 -13.91 -18.61
N LEU A 486 -9.38 -13.82 -19.91
CA LEU A 486 -8.96 -14.85 -20.89
C LEU A 486 -7.43 -15.01 -20.90
N PHE A 487 -6.67 -13.93 -20.75
CA PHE A 487 -5.22 -14.00 -20.58
C PHE A 487 -4.80 -14.73 -19.29
N LEU A 488 -5.58 -14.64 -18.22
CA LEU A 488 -5.32 -15.39 -16.98
C LEU A 488 -5.65 -16.88 -17.09
N LEU A 489 -6.66 -17.25 -17.90
CA LEU A 489 -7.03 -18.65 -18.14
C LEU A 489 -5.95 -19.46 -18.88
N ILE A 490 -4.93 -18.80 -19.42
CA ILE A 490 -3.75 -19.45 -19.99
C ILE A 490 -3.03 -20.30 -18.91
N GLN A 491 -3.13 -19.97 -17.61
CA GLN A 491 -2.43 -20.68 -16.54
C GLN A 491 -2.89 -22.12 -16.29
N PRO A 492 -4.18 -22.41 -16.07
CA PRO A 492 -4.65 -23.79 -16.00
C PRO A 492 -4.25 -24.60 -17.24
N CYS A 493 -4.34 -23.99 -18.43
CA CYS A 493 -3.99 -24.64 -19.69
C CYS A 493 -2.49 -24.97 -19.78
N LEU A 494 -1.61 -24.04 -19.40
CA LEU A 494 -0.16 -24.29 -19.39
C LEU A 494 0.21 -25.39 -18.39
N ARG A 495 -0.35 -25.36 -17.18
CA ARG A 495 -0.12 -26.41 -16.17
C ARG A 495 -0.62 -27.78 -16.65
N PHE A 496 -1.77 -27.84 -17.32
CA PHE A 496 -2.30 -29.07 -17.89
C PHE A 496 -1.40 -29.61 -19.02
N ILE A 497 -0.88 -28.73 -19.89
CA ILE A 497 0.05 -29.11 -20.97
C ILE A 497 1.38 -29.61 -20.39
N GLU A 498 1.93 -28.94 -19.38
CA GLU A 498 3.18 -29.37 -18.71
C GLU A 498 3.03 -30.70 -17.99
N GLN A 499 1.92 -30.92 -17.28
CA GLN A 499 1.62 -32.20 -16.63
C GLN A 499 1.43 -33.31 -17.67
N SER A 500 0.75 -33.01 -18.79
CA SER A 500 0.58 -33.97 -19.90
C SER A 500 1.91 -34.29 -20.56
N ARG A 501 2.80 -33.31 -20.72
CA ARG A 501 4.16 -33.49 -21.26
C ARG A 501 5.03 -34.32 -20.32
N LYS A 502 5.03 -34.06 -19.01
CA LYS A 502 5.74 -34.88 -18.01
C LYS A 502 5.25 -36.33 -18.02
N LYS A 503 3.93 -36.53 -18.03
CA LYS A 503 3.32 -37.87 -18.09
C LYS A 503 3.67 -38.63 -19.39
N TYR A 504 3.81 -37.91 -20.51
CA TYR A 504 4.28 -38.49 -21.78
C TYR A 504 5.76 -38.87 -21.75
N MET A 505 6.62 -38.01 -21.18
CA MET A 505 8.06 -38.29 -21.03
C MET A 505 8.31 -39.47 -20.07
N ASP A 506 7.59 -39.53 -18.94
CA ASP A 506 7.72 -40.63 -17.97
C ASP A 506 7.19 -41.95 -18.55
N GLY A 507 6.15 -41.90 -19.40
CA GLY A 507 5.62 -43.07 -20.11
C GLY A 507 6.44 -43.53 -21.31
N ALA A 508 7.35 -42.71 -21.84
CA ALA A 508 8.27 -43.07 -22.91
C ALA A 508 9.58 -43.71 -22.41
N HIS A 509 9.80 -43.72 -21.08
CA HIS A 509 10.95 -44.34 -20.41
C HIS A 509 10.61 -45.70 -19.74
N VAL A 510 9.42 -46.25 -20.00
CA VAL A 510 8.98 -47.61 -19.61
C VAL A 510 8.80 -48.44 -20.87
#